data_AF-A0A7X9B8T2-F1
#
_entry.id   AF-A0A7X9B8T2-F1
#
_cell.length_a   1.000
_cell.length_b   1.000
_cell.length_c   1.000
_cell.angle_alpha   90.00
_cell.angle_beta   90.00
_cell.angle_gamma   90.00
#
_symmetry.space_group_name_H-M   'P 1'
#
loop_
_entity.id
_entity.type
_entity.pdbx_description
1 polymer ?
#
loop_
_entity_poly.entity_id
_entity_poly.type
_entity_poly.pdbx_seq_one_letter_code
_entity_poly.pdbx_strand_id
1 'polypeptide(L)'
;MKIITCAGYYGTGSSAVTDLLGEFKGVHFMGDYEFRFIQDPGGIADLDYNIVENYHRHNSGHALKRYKKNVDFLSGSRFIKKYESYFQGQFKKLSYEYIDALTAFKYKGYWHQDVID
;
A
#
# COMPACT_ATOMS: atom_id res chain seq x y z
N MET A 1 -17.69 -11.20 -16.60
CA MET A 1 -17.34 -9.81 -16.26
C MET A 1 -16.12 -9.41 -17.08
N LYS A 2 -16.12 -8.24 -17.73
CA LYS A 2 -14.95 -7.71 -18.44
C LYS A 2 -14.43 -6.50 -17.67
N ILE A 3 -13.11 -6.38 -17.53
CA ILE A 3 -12.45 -5.26 -16.84
C ILE A 3 -11.74 -4.43 -17.88
N ILE A 4 -11.91 -3.11 -17.81
CA ILE A 4 -11.16 -2.14 -18.62
C ILE A 4 -10.29 -1.36 -17.64
N THR A 5 -9.01 -1.20 -17.97
CA THR A 5 -8.05 -0.42 -17.17
C THR A 5 -7.25 0.49 -18.08
N CYS A 6 -7.10 1.74 -17.67
CA CYS A 6 -6.24 2.71 -18.32
C CYS A 6 -4.88 2.69 -17.62
N ALA A 7 -3.82 2.36 -18.34
CA ALA A 7 -2.46 2.36 -17.82
C ALA A 7 -1.62 3.45 -18.51
N GLY A 8 -0.77 4.11 -17.74
CA GLY A 8 0.14 5.15 -18.22
C GLY A 8 0.98 5.71 -17.08
N TYR A 9 2.02 6.47 -17.41
CA TYR A 9 2.80 7.17 -16.39
C TYR A 9 2.03 8.36 -15.83
N TYR A 10 2.44 8.82 -14.64
CA TYR A 10 1.87 9.99 -14.01
C TYR A 10 1.85 11.19 -14.98
N GLY A 11 0.69 11.86 -15.09
CA GLY A 11 0.53 13.03 -15.95
C GLY A 11 0.36 12.75 -17.45
N THR A 12 0.19 11.49 -17.87
CA THR A 12 0.00 11.15 -19.29
C THR A 12 -1.45 11.16 -19.77
N GLY A 13 -2.40 11.56 -18.92
CA GLY A 13 -3.81 11.71 -19.29
C GLY A 13 -4.69 10.46 -19.17
N SER A 14 -4.23 9.41 -18.46
CA SER A 14 -5.03 8.19 -18.20
C SER A 14 -6.35 8.47 -17.47
N SER A 15 -6.40 9.50 -16.62
CA SER A 15 -7.64 9.94 -15.96
C SER A 15 -8.69 10.42 -16.97
N ALA A 16 -8.29 11.21 -17.98
CA ALA A 16 -9.21 11.70 -18.99
C ALA A 16 -9.84 10.56 -19.81
N VAL A 17 -9.07 9.50 -20.09
CA VAL A 17 -9.59 8.30 -20.75
C VAL A 17 -10.53 7.52 -19.83
N THR A 18 -10.18 7.39 -18.54
CA THR A 18 -11.02 6.70 -17.55
C THR A 18 -12.36 7.42 -17.37
N ASP A 19 -12.36 8.75 -17.30
CA ASP A 19 -13.56 9.57 -17.19
C ASP A 19 -14.45 9.42 -18.43
N LEU A 20 -13.86 9.53 -19.63
CA LEU A 20 -14.57 9.33 -20.89
C LEU A 20 -15.24 7.95 -20.98
N LEU A 21 -14.53 6.89 -20.57
CA LEU A 21 -15.08 5.53 -20.55
C LEU A 21 -16.25 5.40 -19.55
N GLY A 22 -16.22 6.14 -18.44
CA GLY A 22 -17.28 6.17 -17.44
C GLY A 22 -18.61 6.75 -17.93
N GLU A 23 -18.61 7.54 -19.01
CA GLU A 23 -19.82 8.15 -19.58
C GLU A 23 -20.68 7.16 -20.39
N PHE A 24 -20.10 6.02 -20.82
CA PHE A 24 -20.81 5.07 -21.67
C PHE A 24 -21.81 4.22 -20.87
N LYS A 25 -23.04 4.13 -21.39
CA LYS A 25 -24.09 3.26 -20.82
C LYS A 25 -23.60 1.80 -20.77
N GLY A 26 -23.58 1.23 -19.57
CA GLY A 26 -23.15 -0.15 -19.33
C GLY A 26 -21.70 -0.29 -18.83
N VAL A 27 -20.97 0.81 -18.70
CA VAL A 27 -19.69 0.85 -17.98
C VAL A 27 -19.95 1.22 -16.52
N HIS A 28 -19.34 0.49 -15.60
CA HIS A 28 -19.36 0.80 -14.18
C HIS A 28 -18.01 1.42 -13.78
N PHE A 29 -18.03 2.66 -13.33
CA PHE A 29 -16.86 3.39 -12.86
C PHE A 29 -16.59 3.08 -11.38
N MET A 30 -15.34 2.69 -11.05
CA MET A 30 -14.99 2.21 -9.71
C MET A 30 -14.58 3.32 -8.72
N GLY A 31 -14.32 4.54 -9.16
CA GLY A 31 -14.02 5.66 -8.28
C GLY A 31 -12.93 6.60 -8.80
N ASP A 32 -12.73 7.68 -8.07
CA ASP A 32 -11.90 8.84 -8.39
C ASP A 32 -10.52 8.80 -7.71
N TYR A 33 -10.14 7.67 -7.12
CA TYR A 33 -8.92 7.55 -6.32
C TYR A 33 -8.10 6.31 -6.68
N GLU A 34 -6.79 6.49 -6.77
CA GLU A 34 -5.83 5.43 -7.11
C GLU A 34 -5.16 4.88 -5.84
N PHE A 35 -5.35 3.59 -5.56
CA PHE A 35 -4.64 2.89 -4.49
C PHE A 35 -3.36 2.25 -5.03
N ARG A 36 -2.22 2.54 -4.41
CA ARG A 36 -0.91 2.02 -4.86
C ARG A 36 -0.13 1.22 -3.82
N PHE A 37 -0.68 1.06 -2.62
CA PHE A 37 -0.02 0.36 -1.51
C PHE A 37 0.27 -1.13 -1.76
N ILE A 38 -0.27 -1.72 -2.84
CA ILE A 38 0.05 -3.08 -3.26
C ILE A 38 1.39 -3.10 -4.00
N GLN A 39 1.54 -2.24 -5.01
CA GLN A 39 2.65 -2.27 -5.97
C GLN A 39 3.80 -1.28 -5.70
N ASP A 40 3.55 -0.19 -4.96
CA ASP A 40 4.58 0.82 -4.70
C ASP A 40 5.73 0.24 -3.85
N PRO A 41 6.97 0.77 -3.98
CA PRO A 41 8.07 0.39 -3.10
C PRO A 41 7.71 0.57 -1.62
N GLY A 42 7.96 -0.45 -0.81
CA GLY A 42 7.53 -0.49 0.59
C GLY A 42 6.03 -0.79 0.78
N GLY A 43 5.33 -1.19 -0.27
CA GLY A 43 3.99 -1.77 -0.26
C GLY A 43 4.00 -3.29 -0.08
N ILE A 44 2.86 -3.93 -0.37
CA ILE A 44 2.66 -5.37 -0.12
C ILE A 44 3.58 -6.25 -0.99
N ALA A 45 3.76 -5.94 -2.27
CA ALA A 45 4.60 -6.74 -3.16
C ALA A 45 6.08 -6.72 -2.73
N ASP A 46 6.57 -5.57 -2.26
CA ASP A 46 7.92 -5.46 -1.71
C ASP A 46 8.06 -6.18 -0.37
N LEU A 47 7.02 -6.14 0.47
CA LEU A 47 6.98 -6.90 1.71
C LEU A 47 7.05 -8.42 1.44
N ASP A 48 6.25 -8.90 0.49
CA ASP A 48 6.21 -10.30 0.05
C ASP A 48 7.59 -10.78 -0.39
N TYR A 49 8.25 -10.05 -1.30
CA TYR A 49 9.59 -10.38 -1.75
C TYR A 49 10.59 -10.51 -0.58
N ASN A 50 10.57 -9.60 0.38
CA ASN A 50 11.51 -9.61 1.52
C ASN A 50 11.18 -10.63 2.61
N ILE A 51 9.98 -11.19 2.61
CA ILE A 51 9.58 -12.25 3.54
C ILE A 51 9.75 -13.63 2.91
N VAL A 52 9.40 -13.78 1.63
CA VAL A 52 9.32 -15.07 0.93
C VAL A 52 10.61 -15.37 0.17
N GLU A 53 11.00 -14.49 -0.75
CA GLU A 53 12.13 -14.73 -1.66
C GLU A 53 13.49 -14.37 -1.01
N ASN A 54 13.52 -13.31 -0.20
CA ASN A 54 14.71 -12.81 0.50
C ASN A 54 14.55 -12.90 2.03
N TYR A 55 14.22 -14.10 2.52
CA TYR A 55 13.78 -14.42 3.89
C TYR A 55 14.83 -14.26 5.01
N HIS A 56 15.87 -13.44 4.82
CA HIS A 56 16.84 -13.19 5.89
C HIS A 56 16.20 -12.38 7.03
N ARG A 57 16.38 -12.83 8.28
CA ARG A 57 15.74 -12.24 9.48
C ARG A 57 15.87 -10.70 9.59
N HIS A 58 16.98 -10.13 9.13
CA HIS A 58 17.18 -8.66 9.14
C HIS A 58 16.36 -7.98 8.02
N ASN A 59 16.30 -8.59 6.83
CA ASN A 59 15.57 -8.07 5.68
C ASN A 59 14.07 -8.13 5.93
N SER A 60 13.55 -9.26 6.40
CA SER A 60 12.12 -9.42 6.71
C SER A 60 11.69 -8.48 7.84
N GLY A 61 12.50 -8.37 8.91
CA GLY A 61 12.23 -7.44 10.00
C GLY A 61 12.23 -5.97 9.55
N HIS A 62 13.14 -5.59 8.65
CA HIS A 62 13.16 -4.25 8.08
C HIS A 62 12.02 -4.00 7.10
N ALA A 63 11.65 -4.97 6.27
CA ALA A 63 10.51 -4.85 5.36
C ALA A 63 9.20 -4.64 6.12
N LEU A 64 8.97 -5.35 7.23
CA LEU A 64 7.82 -5.12 8.11
C LEU A 64 7.81 -3.69 8.68
N LYS A 65 8.97 -3.17 9.12
CA LYS A 65 9.11 -1.79 9.61
C LYS A 65 8.85 -0.76 8.49
N ARG A 66 9.37 -1.01 7.29
CA ARG A 66 9.18 -0.15 6.12
C ARG A 66 7.71 -0.10 5.69
N TYR A 67 7.06 -1.26 5.61
CA TYR A 67 5.63 -1.35 5.32
C TYR A 67 4.81 -0.61 6.38
N LYS A 68 5.15 -0.77 7.66
CA LYS A 68 4.52 0.00 8.75
C LYS A 68 4.65 1.52 8.57
N LYS A 69 5.84 2.02 8.25
CA LYS A 69 6.07 3.45 7.96
C LYS A 69 5.20 3.92 6.78
N ASN A 70 5.07 3.09 5.75
CA ASN A 70 4.22 3.38 4.58
C ASN A 70 2.72 3.44 4.97
N VAL A 71 2.24 2.46 5.74
CA VAL A 71 0.88 2.45 6.30
C VAL A 71 0.61 3.71 7.11
N ASP A 72 1.52 4.09 8.01
CA ASP A 72 1.41 5.32 8.80
C ASP A 72 1.26 6.56 7.92
N PHE A 73 2.08 6.65 6.87
CA PHE A 73 2.00 7.75 5.90
C PHE A 73 0.68 7.74 5.13
N LEU A 74 0.22 6.58 4.66
CA LEU A 74 -0.97 6.41 3.83
C LEU A 74 -2.28 6.52 4.62
N SER A 75 -2.27 6.25 5.92
CA SER A 75 -3.40 6.57 6.80
C SER A 75 -3.60 8.08 6.95
N GLY A 76 -2.51 8.84 6.91
CA GLY A 76 -2.52 10.28 7.14
C GLY A 76 -2.51 10.63 8.62
N SER A 77 -2.91 11.86 8.94
CA SER A 77 -2.90 12.41 10.30
C SER A 77 -4.32 12.56 10.86
N ARG A 78 -4.42 13.02 12.11
CA ARG A 78 -5.71 13.36 12.73
C ARG A 78 -6.50 14.40 11.91
N PHE A 79 -5.82 15.29 11.20
CA PHE A 79 -6.43 16.37 10.43
C PHE A 79 -6.57 16.04 8.94
N ILE A 80 -5.66 15.22 8.40
CA ILE A 80 -5.66 14.84 6.99
C ILE A 80 -5.84 13.33 6.91
N LYS A 81 -7.07 12.87 6.70
CA LYS A 81 -7.37 11.47 6.47
C LYS A 81 -7.15 11.14 4.99
N LYS A 82 -6.16 10.30 4.72
CA LYS A 82 -5.84 9.82 3.37
C LYS A 82 -6.63 8.54 3.08
N TYR A 83 -6.00 7.36 3.09
CA TYR A 83 -6.70 6.11 2.81
C TYR A 83 -7.78 5.80 3.85
N GLU A 84 -7.65 6.32 5.07
CA GLU A 84 -8.66 6.14 6.11
C GLU A 84 -10.07 6.61 5.70
N SER A 85 -10.22 7.61 4.83
CA SER A 85 -11.54 8.03 4.35
C SER A 85 -12.20 6.96 3.47
N TYR A 86 -11.42 6.29 2.62
CA TYR A 86 -11.89 5.26 1.70
C TYR A 86 -12.14 3.91 2.38
N PHE A 87 -11.39 3.61 3.44
CA PHE A 87 -11.49 2.35 4.18
C PHE A 87 -12.23 2.50 5.52
N GLN A 88 -13.09 3.51 5.67
CA GLN A 88 -13.96 3.66 6.86
C GLN A 88 -13.18 3.66 8.19
N GLY A 89 -11.99 4.24 8.21
CA GLY A 89 -11.13 4.27 9.39
C GLY A 89 -10.49 2.93 9.77
N GLN A 90 -10.55 1.91 8.90
CA GLN A 90 -10.01 0.57 9.16
C GLN A 90 -8.64 0.32 8.54
N PHE A 91 -8.12 1.21 7.67
CA PHE A 91 -6.92 0.91 6.87
C PHE A 91 -5.70 0.63 7.76
N LYS A 92 -5.39 1.54 8.70
CA LYS A 92 -4.29 1.35 9.64
C LYS A 92 -4.45 0.11 10.50
N LYS A 93 -5.66 -0.08 11.04
CA LYS A 93 -5.98 -1.17 11.96
C LYS A 93 -5.72 -2.51 11.31
N LEU A 94 -6.34 -2.75 10.15
CA LEU A 94 -6.19 -4.01 9.41
C LEU A 94 -4.75 -4.23 8.94
N SER A 95 -4.07 -3.16 8.53
CA SER A 95 -2.66 -3.26 8.12
C SER A 95 -1.74 -3.64 9.29
N TYR A 96 -2.02 -3.15 10.50
CA TYR A 96 -1.26 -3.49 11.71
C TYR A 96 -1.55 -4.92 12.16
N GLU A 97 -2.82 -5.34 12.11
CA GLU A 97 -3.20 -6.74 12.35
C GLU A 97 -2.49 -7.69 11.36
N TYR A 98 -2.38 -7.29 10.10
CA TYR A 98 -1.63 -8.04 9.09
C TYR A 98 -0.12 -8.12 9.40
N ILE A 99 0.52 -7.00 9.76
CA ILE A 99 1.92 -6.97 10.18
C ILE A 99 2.15 -7.88 11.40
N ASP A 100 1.27 -7.82 12.39
CA ASP A 100 1.36 -8.64 13.59
C ASP A 100 1.18 -10.13 13.26
N ALA A 101 0.26 -10.50 12.36
CA ALA A 101 0.06 -11.87 11.91
C ALA A 101 1.28 -12.44 11.15
N LEU A 102 2.02 -11.60 10.42
CA LEU A 102 3.27 -11.99 9.75
C LEU A 102 4.48 -12.06 10.72
N THR A 103 4.38 -11.46 11.91
CA THR A 103 5.52 -11.34 12.83
C THR A 103 5.64 -12.56 13.74
N ALA A 104 6.59 -13.45 13.46
CA ALA A 104 6.81 -14.66 14.27
C ALA A 104 7.34 -14.37 15.70
N PHE A 105 8.19 -13.36 15.86
CA PHE A 105 8.70 -12.92 17.18
C PHE A 105 9.12 -11.46 17.16
N LYS A 106 9.25 -10.85 18.34
CA LYS A 106 9.70 -9.46 18.53
C LYS A 106 10.93 -9.44 19.44
N TYR A 107 11.95 -8.67 19.08
CA TYR A 107 13.19 -8.51 19.85
C TYR A 107 13.47 -7.03 20.13
N LYS A 108 13.88 -6.72 21.37
CA LYS A 108 14.27 -5.36 21.77
C LYS A 108 15.75 -5.15 21.45
N GLY A 109 16.03 -4.65 20.25
CA GLY A 109 17.36 -4.27 19.80
C GLY A 109 17.28 -3.47 18.51
N TYR A 110 18.43 -3.18 17.91
CA TYR A 110 18.54 -2.50 16.63
C TYR A 110 19.69 -3.10 15.81
N TRP A 111 19.71 -2.81 14.52
CA TRP A 111 20.82 -3.12 13.63
C TRP A 111 21.11 -1.90 12.74
N HIS A 112 22.15 -1.96 11.90
CA HIS A 112 22.61 -0.80 11.14
C HIS A 112 21.50 -0.10 10.34
N GLN A 113 20.59 -0.85 9.71
CA GLN A 113 19.53 -0.26 8.90
C GLN A 113 18.52 0.55 9.72
N ASP A 114 18.27 0.18 10.98
CA ASP A 114 17.35 0.94 11.86
C ASP A 114 17.92 2.32 12.27
N VAL A 115 19.22 2.53 12.06
CA VAL A 115 19.91 3.81 12.32
C VAL A 115 19.98 4.65 11.05
N ILE A 116 20.05 4.00 9.88
CA ILE A 116 20.14 4.68 8.57
C ILE A 116 18.77 5.17 8.10
N ASP A 117 17.69 4.42 8.38
CA ASP A 117 16.32 4.69 7.91
C ASP A 117 15.28 4.73 9.04
#